data_AF-A0A392N4L4-F1
#
_entry.id   AF-A0A392N4L4-F1
#
_cell.length_a   1.000
_cell.length_b   1.000
_cell.length_c   1.000
_cell.angle_alpha   90.00
_cell.angle_beta   90.00
_cell.angle_gamma   90.00
#
_symmetry.space_group_name_H-M   'P 1'
#
loop_
_entity.id
_entity.type
_entity.pdbx_description
1 polymer ?
#
loop_
_entity_poly.entity_id
_entity_poly.type
_entity_poly.pdbx_seq_one_letter_code
_entity_poly.pdbx_strand_id
1 'polypeptide(L)'
;VAALVPKGELDGEMGDAHMAMQARLMSQALRKLSHSLSLSQSILIFINQVRSKISTFGGFGGPTEVTCGGNALKFYASVRLNIKRIGFIKKGEEVVIY
;
A
#
# COMPACT_ATOMS: atom_id res chain seq x y z
N VAL A 1 5.03 -1.65 0.91
CA VAL A 1 4.48 -2.09 -0.39
C VAL A 1 4.85 -1.17 -1.52
N ALA A 2 4.71 0.16 -1.39
CA ALA A 2 5.11 1.10 -2.46
C ALA A 2 6.57 0.94 -2.96
N ALA A 3 7.49 0.49 -2.10
CA ALA A 3 8.89 0.23 -2.44
C ALA A 3 9.18 -1.17 -3.03
N LEU A 4 8.16 -2.04 -3.18
CA LEU A 4 8.34 -3.34 -3.82
C LEU A 4 8.32 -3.13 -5.33
N VAL A 5 9.50 -2.85 -5.89
CA VAL A 5 9.70 -2.66 -7.33
C VAL A 5 9.97 -4.03 -7.97
N PRO A 6 9.17 -4.46 -8.97
CA PRO A 6 9.44 -5.66 -9.73
C PRO A 6 10.83 -5.62 -10.39
N LYS A 7 11.50 -6.76 -10.47
CA LYS A 7 12.80 -6.85 -11.14
C LYS A 7 12.77 -6.32 -12.58
N GLY A 8 11.71 -6.61 -13.33
CA GLY A 8 11.55 -6.09 -14.70
C GLY A 8 11.35 -4.58 -14.80
N GLU A 9 10.98 -3.89 -13.71
CA GLU A 9 10.93 -2.42 -13.63
C GLU A 9 12.27 -1.84 -13.16
N LEU A 10 13.04 -2.59 -12.36
CA LEU A 10 14.41 -2.20 -11.96
C LEU A 10 15.42 -2.30 -13.12
N ASP A 11 15.24 -3.31 -13.99
CA ASP A 11 16.14 -3.57 -15.13
C ASP A 11 15.74 -2.76 -16.39
N GLY A 12 14.58 -2.09 -16.39
CA GLY A 12 14.08 -1.27 -17.50
C GLY A 12 14.50 0.20 -17.41
N GLU A 13 14.23 0.98 -18.47
CA GLU A 13 14.49 2.42 -18.42
C GLU A 13 13.36 3.21 -17.75
N MET A 14 13.71 4.33 -17.10
CA MET A 14 12.72 5.23 -16.52
C MET A 14 11.81 5.80 -17.62
N GLY A 15 10.56 5.34 -17.67
CA GLY A 15 9.60 5.74 -18.70
C GLY A 15 8.99 4.56 -19.45
N ASP A 16 9.57 3.37 -19.32
CA ASP A 16 9.01 2.16 -19.91
C ASP A 16 7.64 1.81 -19.29
N ALA A 17 6.70 1.48 -20.17
CA ALA A 17 5.32 1.22 -19.80
C ALA A 17 5.16 -0.16 -19.15
N HIS A 18 5.51 -0.28 -17.87
CA HIS A 18 5.30 -1.48 -17.07
C HIS A 18 3.93 -1.50 -16.39
N MET A 19 2.86 -1.50 -17.19
CA MET A 19 1.50 -1.48 -16.65
C MET A 19 1.18 -2.76 -15.85
N ALA A 20 0.66 -2.57 -14.64
CA ALA A 20 0.14 -3.62 -13.75
C ALA A 20 1.14 -4.68 -13.27
N MET A 21 2.45 -4.54 -13.53
CA MET A 21 3.46 -5.53 -13.14
C MET A 21 3.50 -5.72 -11.62
N GLN A 22 3.51 -4.62 -10.86
CA GLN A 22 3.47 -4.64 -9.39
C GLN A 22 2.20 -5.33 -8.85
N ALA A 23 1.04 -5.08 -9.45
CA ALA A 23 -0.24 -5.69 -9.02
C ALA A 23 -0.26 -7.20 -9.26
N ARG A 24 0.29 -7.67 -10.39
CA ARG A 24 0.41 -9.09 -10.72
C ARG A 24 1.38 -9.81 -9.77
N LEU A 25 2.53 -9.20 -9.51
CA LEU A 25 3.52 -9.71 -8.57
C LEU A 25 2.93 -9.85 -7.15
N MET A 26 2.22 -8.82 -6.67
CA MET A 26 1.57 -8.85 -5.35
C MET A 26 0.50 -9.95 -5.26
N SER A 27 -0.29 -10.14 -6.31
CA SER A 27 -1.32 -11.18 -6.36
C SER A 27 -0.70 -12.59 -6.27
N GLN A 28 0.41 -12.82 -6.96
CA GLN A 28 1.12 -14.10 -6.94
C GLN A 28 1.82 -14.33 -5.59
N ALA A 29 2.50 -13.32 -5.06
CA ALA A 29 3.20 -13.40 -3.77
C ALA A 29 2.23 -13.68 -2.63
N LEU A 30 1.14 -12.92 -2.52
CA LEU A 30 0.15 -13.07 -1.46
C LEU A 30 -0.55 -14.43 -1.48
N ARG A 31 -0.84 -14.96 -2.68
CA ARG A 31 -1.44 -16.30 -2.81
C ARG A 31 -0.54 -17.40 -2.23
N LYS A 32 0.78 -17.32 -2.46
CA LYS A 32 1.74 -18.28 -1.89
C LYS A 32 1.92 -18.07 -0.39
N LEU A 33 2.10 -16.81 0.04
CA LEU A 33 2.35 -16.47 1.44
C LEU A 33 1.15 -16.78 2.34
N SER A 34 -0.09 -16.59 1.87
CA SER A 34 -1.29 -16.85 2.68
C SER A 34 -1.35 -18.29 3.20
N HIS A 35 -0.92 -19.25 2.39
CA HIS A 35 -0.88 -20.66 2.81
C HIS A 35 0.23 -20.90 3.83
N SER A 36 1.45 -20.42 3.55
CA SER A 36 2.60 -20.58 4.44
C SER A 36 2.43 -19.88 5.80
N LEU A 37 1.79 -18.70 5.84
CA LEU A 37 1.52 -17.96 7.07
C LEU A 37 0.53 -18.68 7.98
N SER A 38 -0.49 -19.31 7.40
CA SER A 38 -1.46 -20.10 8.14
C SER A 38 -0.81 -21.28 8.85
N LEU A 39 0.11 -21.98 8.16
CA LEU A 39 0.84 -23.12 8.73
C LEU A 39 1.87 -22.72 9.79
N SER A 40 2.54 -21.57 9.61
CA SER A 40 3.61 -21.10 10.50
C SER A 40 3.13 -20.24 11.66
N GLN A 41 1.81 -20.02 11.80
CA GLN A 41 1.19 -19.11 12.77
C GLN A 41 1.88 -17.74 12.89
N SER A 42 2.37 -17.24 11.75
CA SER A 42 3.13 -16.00 11.68
C SER A 42 2.28 -14.87 11.14
N ILE A 43 2.47 -13.66 11.67
CA ILE A 43 1.76 -12.45 11.23
C ILE A 43 2.63 -11.70 10.21
N LEU A 44 2.04 -11.36 9.07
CA LEU A 44 2.67 -10.52 8.05
C LEU A 44 2.04 -9.14 8.03
N ILE A 45 2.83 -8.11 8.31
CA ILE A 45 2.38 -6.71 8.33
C ILE A 45 2.88 -5.99 7.06
N PHE A 46 1.95 -5.43 6.30
CA PHE A 46 2.26 -4.60 5.14
C PHE A 46 2.08 -3.12 5.46
N ILE A 47 3.17 -2.36 5.35
CA ILE A 47 3.11 -0.89 5.40
C ILE A 47 2.94 -0.38 3.97
N ASN A 48 1.91 0.44 3.75
CA ASN A 48 1.65 1.05 2.45
C ASN A 48 1.46 2.55 2.58
N GLN A 49 1.78 3.26 1.49
CA GLN A 49 1.55 4.70 1.40
C GLN A 49 0.16 4.93 0.78
N VAL A 50 -0.55 5.91 1.32
CA VAL A 50 -1.78 6.43 0.71
C VAL A 50 -1.37 7.41 -0.38
N ARG A 51 -1.91 7.25 -1.59
CA ARG A 51 -1.77 8.20 -2.69
C ARG A 51 -3.15 8.76 -3.06
N SER A 52 -3.19 10.00 -3.51
CA SER A 52 -4.41 10.59 -4.06
C SER A 52 -4.48 10.29 -5.54
N LYS A 53 -5.60 9.71 -6.02
CA LYS A 53 -5.86 9.62 -7.45
C LYS A 53 -6.59 10.89 -7.90
N ILE A 54 -6.02 11.60 -8.86
CA ILE A 54 -6.78 12.57 -9.66
C ILE A 54 -7.67 11.76 -10.59
N SER A 55 -8.97 11.74 -10.31
CA SER A 55 -9.96 11.18 -11.22
C SER A 55 -10.33 12.23 -12.27
N THR A 56 -10.12 11.93 -13.55
CA THR A 56 -10.38 12.82 -14.70
C THR A 56 -11.83 12.80 -15.18
N PHE A 57 -12.81 12.37 -14.37
CA PHE A 57 -14.22 12.40 -14.80
C PHE A 57 -15.09 13.07 -13.74
N GLY A 58 -15.88 14.04 -14.19
CA GLY A 58 -16.46 15.11 -13.40
C GLY A 58 -17.51 14.70 -12.37
N GLY A 59 -17.57 15.52 -11.31
CA GLY A 59 -18.72 15.63 -10.39
C GLY A 59 -18.85 14.51 -9.36
N PHE A 60 -18.94 14.90 -8.08
CA PHE A 60 -19.43 14.07 -6.96
C PHE A 60 -18.50 13.01 -6.33
N GLY A 61 -17.23 13.33 -6.17
CA GLY A 61 -16.41 12.64 -5.18
C GLY A 61 -15.04 13.28 -5.11
N GLY A 62 -14.66 13.81 -3.94
CA GLY A 62 -13.30 14.30 -3.71
C GLY A 62 -12.23 13.23 -4.03
N PRO A 63 -10.94 13.61 -4.06
CA PRO A 63 -9.85 12.71 -4.43
C PRO A 63 -9.93 11.40 -3.65
N THR A 64 -10.10 10.29 -4.37
CA THR A 64 -10.19 8.97 -3.74
C THR A 64 -8.81 8.53 -3.27
N GLU A 65 -8.73 8.13 -2.01
CA GLU A 65 -7.53 7.53 -1.45
C GLU A 65 -7.29 6.17 -2.11
N VAL A 66 -6.17 6.05 -2.82
CA VAL A 66 -5.72 4.81 -3.45
C VAL A 66 -4.42 4.33 -2.81
N THR A 67 -4.23 3.01 -2.80
CA THR A 67 -3.05 2.35 -2.24
C THR A 67 -2.25 1.69 -3.36
N CYS A 68 -0.92 1.76 -3.29
CA CYS A 68 -0.03 1.09 -4.27
C CYS A 68 -0.15 -0.45 -4.20
N GLY A 69 0.19 -1.15 -5.29
CA GLY A 69 0.21 -2.62 -5.34
C GLY A 69 -1.09 -3.31 -5.77
N GLY A 70 -2.05 -2.56 -6.33
CA GLY A 70 -3.31 -3.11 -6.86
C GLY A 70 -4.31 -3.52 -5.78
N ASN A 71 -5.28 -4.37 -6.14
CA ASN A 71 -6.38 -4.76 -5.24
C ASN A 71 -6.08 -6.01 -4.39
N ALA A 72 -5.05 -6.79 -4.71
CA ALA A 72 -4.77 -8.07 -4.04
C ALA A 72 -4.63 -7.93 -2.52
N LEU A 73 -3.88 -6.92 -2.07
CA LEU A 73 -3.69 -6.68 -0.64
C LEU A 73 -5.01 -6.40 0.10
N LYS A 74 -6.00 -5.78 -0.56
CA LYS A 74 -7.30 -5.50 0.05
C LYS A 74 -8.12 -6.77 0.29
N PHE A 75 -7.93 -7.81 -0.52
CA PHE A 75 -8.64 -9.08 -0.40
C PHE A 75 -7.95 -10.08 0.54
N TYR A 76 -6.61 -10.06 0.59
CA TYR A 76 -5.83 -10.97 1.44
C TYR A 76 -5.59 -10.44 2.86
N ALA A 77 -5.76 -9.13 3.11
CA ALA A 77 -5.59 -8.57 4.45
C ALA A 77 -6.82 -8.84 5.33
N SER A 78 -6.62 -9.55 6.44
CA SER A 78 -7.66 -9.74 7.47
C SER A 78 -8.00 -8.45 8.20
N VAL A 79 -7.02 -7.54 8.37
CA VAL A 79 -7.19 -6.24 9.03
C VAL A 79 -6.53 -5.16 8.19
N ARG A 80 -7.21 -4.02 8.03
CA ARG A 80 -6.71 -2.84 7.31
C ARG A 80 -6.79 -1.62 8.22
N LEU A 81 -5.63 -1.04 8.53
CA LEU A 81 -5.52 0.14 9.38
C LEU A 81 -5.22 1.38 8.51
N ASN A 82 -5.99 2.45 8.70
CA ASN A 82 -5.69 3.77 8.12
C ASN A 82 -5.18 4.68 9.24
N ILE A 83 -3.89 5.00 9.21
CA ILE A 83 -3.23 5.83 10.22
C ILE A 83 -3.15 7.26 9.67
N LYS A 84 -3.80 8.19 10.37
CA LYS A 84 -3.75 9.63 10.07
C LYS A 84 -3.27 10.39 11.30
N ARG A 85 -2.36 11.34 11.08
CA ARG A 85 -1.93 12.26 12.13
C ARG A 85 -3.06 13.26 12.39
N ILE A 86 -3.63 13.25 13.60
CA ILE A 86 -4.77 14.10 13.97
C ILE A 86 -4.35 15.40 14.70
N GLY A 87 -3.10 15.49 15.16
CA GLY A 87 -2.61 16.67 15.88
C GLY A 87 -1.33 16.39 16.65
N PHE A 88 -0.98 17.31 17.54
CA PHE A 88 0.14 17.20 18.47
C PHE A 88 -0.39 17.04 19.89
N ILE A 89 0.20 16.13 20.66
CA ILE A 89 -0.07 16.02 22.09
C ILE A 89 0.90 16.97 22.78
N LYS A 90 0.39 18.05 23.38
CA LYS A 90 1.19 18.99 24.17
C LYS A 90 1.20 18.56 25.63
N LYS A 91 2.37 18.56 26.27
CA LYS A 91 2.51 18.38 27.72
C LYS A 91 3.24 19.60 28.27
N GLY A 92 2.48 20.61 28.70
CA GLY A 92 3.05 21.93 29.04
C GLY A 92 3.48 22.71 27.79
N GLU A 93 4.69 23.29 27.81
CA GLU A 93 5.28 24.02 26.67
C GLU A 93 6.03 23.13 25.68
N GLU A 94 6.31 21.86 26.03
CA GLU A 94 7.00 20.94 25.12
C GLU A 94 6.00 20.26 24.17
N VAL A 95 6.23 20.47 22.88
CA VAL A 95 5.61 19.71 21.80
C VAL A 95 6.38 18.40 21.67
N VAL A 96 5.85 17.34 22.29
CA VAL A 96 6.43 16.00 22.12
C VAL A 96 5.95 15.43 20.79
N ILE A 97 6.90 15.22 19.86
CA ILE A 97 6.64 14.60 18.56
C ILE A 97 6.88 13.09 18.72
N TYR A 98 5.82 12.30 18.77
CA TYR A 98 5.86 10.84 18.57
C TYR A 98 5.45 10.49 17.14
#